data_AF-A0A938A3F2-F1
#
_entry.id   AF-A0A938A3F2-F1
#
_cell.length_a   1.000
_cell.length_b   1.000
_cell.length_c   1.000
_cell.angle_alpha   90.00
_cell.angle_beta   90.00
_cell.angle_gamma   90.00
#
_symmetry.space_group_name_H-M   'P 1'
#
loop_
_entity.id
_entity.type
_entity.pdbx_description
1 polymer ?
#
loop_
_entity_poly.entity_id
_entity_poly.type
_entity_poly.pdbx_seq_one_letter_code
_entity_poly.pdbx_strand_id
1 'polypeptide(L)'
;MKALMVQGCGSNVGKSMLVAGLCRAARRRGLSVVPFKPQNMSNNAAVSADGGEIGRAQALQALACGLEPVTDMNPVLLKPESEVGAQVIVQGKRLTTARARDYAALKPQLMGAVLQSFQRLRSAHDLVIVEGAGSPAEVNLRAGDIA
;
A
#
# COMPACT_ATOMS: atom_id res chain seq x y z
N MET A 1 7.69 -7.88 16.69
CA MET A 1 8.10 -7.79 15.27
C MET A 1 8.20 -6.32 14.88
N LYS A 2 9.15 -5.93 14.02
CA LYS A 2 9.48 -4.52 13.73
C LYS A 2 8.82 -4.05 12.44
N ALA A 3 8.32 -2.81 12.44
CA ALA A 3 7.87 -2.12 11.24
C ALA A 3 8.70 -0.84 11.05
N LEU A 4 9.09 -0.55 9.81
CA LEU A 4 9.78 0.68 9.43
C LEU A 4 8.93 1.41 8.39
N MET A 5 8.45 2.61 8.72
CA MET A 5 7.72 3.44 7.78
C MET A 5 8.64 4.43 7.08
N VAL A 6 8.54 4.49 5.76
CA VAL A 6 9.23 5.45 4.90
C VAL A 6 8.23 6.50 4.46
N GLN A 7 8.49 7.74 4.88
CA GLN A 7 7.73 8.91 4.49
C GLN A 7 8.57 9.82 3.59
N GLY A 8 7.92 10.74 2.88
CA GLY A 8 8.60 11.72 2.02
C GLY A 8 7.81 13.00 1.93
N CYS A 9 8.46 14.13 1.70
CA CYS A 9 7.85 15.46 1.75
C CYS A 9 6.92 15.79 0.56
N GLY A 10 6.70 14.84 -0.35
CA GLY A 10 5.84 15.01 -1.51
C GLY A 10 5.57 13.69 -2.24
N SER A 11 4.73 13.76 -3.26
CA SER A 11 4.53 12.70 -4.24
C SER A 11 5.73 12.60 -5.19
N ASN A 12 6.00 11.41 -5.73
CA ASN A 12 7.07 11.16 -6.71
C ASN A 12 8.52 11.48 -6.27
N VAL A 13 8.78 11.63 -4.97
CA VAL A 13 10.13 11.86 -4.41
C VAL A 13 11.01 10.59 -4.34
N GLY A 14 10.61 9.50 -5.00
CA GLY A 14 11.38 8.25 -5.03
C GLY A 14 11.12 7.26 -3.88
N LYS A 15 10.08 7.47 -3.06
CA LYS A 15 9.75 6.58 -1.91
C LYS A 15 9.69 5.11 -2.31
N SER A 16 8.97 4.79 -3.39
CA SER A 16 8.76 3.40 -3.79
C SER A 16 10.07 2.70 -4.17
N MET A 17 11.01 3.43 -4.79
CA MET A 17 12.35 2.91 -5.12
C MET A 17 13.21 2.72 -3.87
N LEU A 18 13.17 3.67 -2.94
CA LEU A 18 13.85 3.54 -1.66
C LEU A 18 13.33 2.33 -0.87
N VAL A 19 12.01 2.17 -0.79
CA VAL A 19 11.37 1.02 -0.13
C VAL A 19 11.78 -0.30 -0.80
N ALA A 20 11.79 -0.39 -2.14
CA ALA A 20 12.27 -1.58 -2.84
C ALA A 20 13.76 -1.86 -2.54
N GLY A 21 14.61 -0.84 -2.51
CA GLY A 21 16.03 -0.96 -2.14
C GLY A 21 16.21 -1.47 -0.71
N LEU A 22 15.46 -0.93 0.26
CA LEU A 22 15.49 -1.37 1.66
C LEU A 22 14.99 -2.81 1.80
N CYS A 23 13.92 -3.17 1.09
CA CYS A 23 13.42 -4.55 1.02
C CYS A 23 14.51 -5.51 0.53
N ARG A 24 15.16 -5.17 -0.59
CA ARG A 24 16.25 -5.99 -1.13
C ARG A 24 17.44 -6.08 -0.17
N ALA A 25 17.78 -4.98 0.48
CA ALA A 25 18.87 -4.90 1.44
C ALA A 25 18.61 -5.77 2.69
N ALA A 26 17.38 -5.77 3.22
CA ALA A 26 16.97 -6.59 4.35
C ALA A 26 16.96 -8.08 3.98
N ARG A 27 16.38 -8.43 2.82
CA ARG A 27 16.36 -9.81 2.31
C ARG A 27 17.75 -10.40 2.11
N ARG A 28 18.70 -9.62 1.58
CA ARG A 28 20.11 -10.03 1.41
C ARG A 28 20.86 -10.22 2.72
N ARG A 29 20.33 -9.68 3.83
CA ARG A 29 20.86 -9.86 5.18
C ARG A 29 20.16 -10.98 5.96
N GLY A 30 19.35 -11.78 5.29
CA GLY A 30 18.71 -12.97 5.87
C GLY A 30 17.40 -12.69 6.62
N LEU A 31 16.86 -11.47 6.57
CA LEU A 31 15.56 -11.17 7.17
C LEU A 31 14.41 -11.62 6.26
N SER A 32 13.36 -12.19 6.86
CA SER A 32 12.05 -12.30 6.20
C SER A 32 11.42 -10.89 6.20
N VAL A 33 11.38 -10.26 5.03
CA VAL A 33 10.90 -8.89 4.85
C VAL A 33 9.74 -8.85 3.87
N VAL A 34 8.78 -7.97 4.13
CA VAL A 34 7.60 -7.76 3.28
C VAL A 34 7.29 -6.26 3.12
N PRO A 35 6.88 -5.80 1.93
CA PRO A 35 6.48 -4.42 1.75
C PRO A 35 5.01 -4.23 2.11
N PHE A 36 4.65 -3.02 2.51
CA PHE A 36 3.27 -2.67 2.77
C PHE A 36 3.00 -1.23 2.37
N LYS A 37 2.03 -1.01 1.48
CA LYS A 37 1.51 0.32 1.17
C LYS A 37 0.00 0.31 1.44
N PRO A 38 -0.45 0.84 2.59
CA PRO A 38 -1.85 0.73 3.02
C PRO A 38 -2.83 1.17 1.94
N GLN A 39 -2.53 2.31 1.31
CA GLN A 39 -3.29 2.88 0.22
C GLN A 39 -2.37 3.33 -0.90
N ASN A 40 -2.71 2.94 -2.13
CA ASN A 40 -2.10 3.47 -3.34
C ASN A 40 -3.17 4.02 -4.28
N MET A 41 -2.81 4.99 -5.11
CA MET A 41 -3.65 5.48 -6.20
C MET A 41 -2.89 5.28 -7.51
N SER A 42 -3.34 4.34 -8.34
CA SER A 42 -2.69 4.03 -9.62
C SER A 42 -3.61 3.22 -10.53
N ASN A 43 -3.67 3.61 -11.81
CA ASN A 43 -4.24 2.76 -12.87
C ASN A 43 -3.26 1.69 -13.36
N ASN A 44 -2.00 1.75 -12.95
CA ASN A 44 -0.97 0.80 -13.33
C ASN A 44 -0.87 -0.32 -12.28
N ALA A 45 -1.77 -1.30 -12.39
CA ALA A 45 -1.83 -2.45 -11.50
C ALA A 45 -1.06 -3.66 -12.06
N ALA A 46 -0.74 -4.60 -11.17
CA ALA A 46 -0.21 -5.92 -11.48
C ALA A 46 -1.14 -6.98 -10.87
N VAL A 47 -1.26 -8.13 -11.55
CA VAL A 47 -2.00 -9.27 -11.03
C VAL A 47 -1.21 -9.86 -9.86
N SER A 48 -1.92 -10.13 -8.77
CA SER A 48 -1.38 -10.77 -7.58
C SER A 48 -1.59 -12.28 -7.62
N ALA A 49 -0.74 -13.04 -6.91
CA ALA A 49 -0.78 -14.49 -6.88
C ALA A 49 -2.05 -15.05 -6.22
N ASP A 50 -2.73 -14.25 -5.39
CA ASP A 50 -4.03 -14.53 -4.79
C ASP A 50 -5.22 -14.11 -5.68
N GLY A 51 -4.97 -13.80 -6.96
CA GLY A 51 -6.00 -13.56 -7.97
C GLY A 51 -6.62 -12.15 -7.96
N GLY A 52 -6.12 -11.26 -7.11
CA GLY A 52 -6.50 -9.84 -7.07
C GLY A 52 -5.54 -8.94 -7.84
N GLU A 53 -5.54 -7.65 -7.52
CA GLU A 53 -4.63 -6.67 -8.08
C GLU A 53 -3.99 -5.76 -7.02
N ILE A 54 -2.75 -5.35 -7.28
CA ILE A 54 -2.00 -4.36 -6.49
C ILE A 54 -1.30 -3.35 -7.41
N GLY A 55 -0.89 -2.19 -6.88
CA GLY A 55 -0.08 -1.24 -7.65
C GLY A 55 1.25 -1.84 -8.13
N ARG A 56 1.69 -1.51 -9.35
CA ARG A 56 2.95 -2.05 -9.92
C ARG A 56 4.18 -1.73 -9.08
N ALA A 57 4.18 -0.59 -8.38
CA ALA A 57 5.23 -0.24 -7.43
C ALA A 57 5.34 -1.26 -6.29
N GLN A 58 4.21 -1.75 -5.77
CA GLN A 58 4.19 -2.76 -4.70
C GLN A 58 4.56 -4.14 -5.23
N ALA A 59 4.17 -4.48 -6.48
CA ALA A 59 4.65 -5.70 -7.12
C ALA A 59 6.19 -5.70 -7.26
N LEU A 60 6.79 -4.57 -7.66
CA LEU A 60 8.24 -4.44 -7.69
C LEU A 60 8.89 -4.57 -6.29
N GLN A 61 8.25 -4.02 -5.25
CA GLN A 61 8.72 -4.19 -3.88
C GLN A 61 8.63 -5.65 -3.40
N ALA A 62 7.58 -6.39 -3.80
CA ALA A 62 7.44 -7.81 -3.53
C ALA A 62 8.60 -8.60 -4.17
N LEU A 63 8.90 -8.32 -5.43
CA LEU A 63 10.06 -8.90 -6.14
C LEU A 63 11.39 -8.56 -5.45
N ALA A 64 11.52 -7.36 -4.89
CA ALA A 64 12.71 -6.97 -4.12
C ALA A 64 12.87 -7.81 -2.84
N CYS A 65 11.76 -8.20 -2.21
CA CYS A 65 11.72 -9.15 -1.08
C CYS A 65 11.95 -10.61 -1.51
N GLY A 66 11.82 -10.93 -2.80
CA GLY A 66 11.82 -12.30 -3.31
C GLY A 66 10.51 -13.03 -3.00
N LEU A 67 9.40 -12.30 -3.00
CA LEU A 67 8.05 -12.81 -2.76
C LEU A 67 7.18 -12.58 -4.00
N GLU A 68 6.19 -13.45 -4.19
CA GLU A 68 5.10 -13.18 -5.12
C GLU A 68 4.22 -12.03 -4.59
N PRO A 69 3.69 -11.17 -5.49
CA PRO A 69 2.79 -10.11 -5.09
C PRO A 69 1.48 -10.67 -4.54
N VAL A 70 1.03 -10.19 -3.38
CA VAL A 70 -0.28 -10.52 -2.79
C VAL A 70 -1.04 -9.26 -2.41
N THR A 71 -2.37 -9.32 -2.40
CA THR A 71 -3.23 -8.15 -2.14
C THR A 71 -2.97 -7.49 -0.79
N ASP A 72 -2.52 -8.25 0.22
CA ASP A 72 -2.18 -7.71 1.53
C ASP A 72 -1.04 -6.67 1.52
N MET A 73 -0.16 -6.70 0.51
CA MET A 73 0.91 -5.71 0.35
C MET A 73 0.37 -4.33 -0.07
N ASN A 74 -0.83 -4.28 -0.66
CA ASN A 74 -1.53 -3.06 -1.04
C ASN A 74 -3.05 -3.22 -0.89
N PRO A 75 -3.58 -3.20 0.34
CA PRO A 75 -4.95 -3.62 0.60
C PRO A 75 -5.99 -2.62 0.08
N VAL A 76 -5.64 -1.35 -0.11
CA VAL A 76 -6.50 -0.35 -0.75
C VAL A 76 -5.82 0.18 -2.02
N LEU A 77 -6.43 -0.07 -3.16
CA LEU A 77 -6.01 0.47 -4.46
C LEU A 77 -7.12 1.36 -5.01
N LEU A 78 -6.79 2.62 -5.26
CA LEU A 78 -7.67 3.58 -5.93
C LEU A 78 -7.29 3.64 -7.41
N LYS A 79 -8.24 3.39 -8.30
CA LYS A 79 -8.06 3.49 -9.76
C LYS A 79 -8.87 4.65 -10.31
N PRO A 80 -8.26 5.80 -10.61
CA PRO A 80 -8.97 6.95 -11.18
C PRO A 80 -9.74 6.57 -12.45
N GLU A 81 -11.04 6.87 -12.49
CA GLU A 81 -11.92 6.67 -13.66
C GLU A 81 -12.29 8.00 -14.33
N SER A 82 -12.31 9.09 -13.57
CA SER A 82 -12.65 10.43 -14.03
C SER A 82 -11.92 11.47 -13.18
N GLU A 83 -12.03 12.75 -13.56
CA GLU A 83 -11.47 13.88 -12.80
C GLU A 83 -11.90 13.92 -11.33
N VAL A 84 -13.08 13.37 -11.00
CA VAL A 84 -13.68 13.50 -9.66
C VAL A 84 -13.90 12.17 -8.94
N GLY A 85 -13.54 11.03 -9.55
CA GLY A 85 -13.88 9.72 -9.01
C GLY A 85 -12.90 8.59 -9.35
N ALA A 86 -12.85 7.60 -8.46
CA ALA A 86 -12.01 6.42 -8.59
C ALA A 86 -12.78 5.15 -8.20
N GLN A 87 -12.43 4.02 -8.84
CA GLN A 87 -12.76 2.71 -8.29
C GLN A 87 -11.99 2.52 -6.99
N VAL A 88 -12.69 2.04 -5.97
CA VAL A 88 -12.12 1.64 -4.70
C VAL A 88 -12.02 0.13 -4.68
N ILE A 89 -10.80 -0.38 -4.72
CA ILE A 89 -10.50 -1.81 -4.63
C ILE A 89 -9.96 -2.09 -3.24
N VAL A 90 -10.53 -3.11 -2.60
CA VAL A 90 -10.17 -3.54 -1.25
C VAL A 90 -9.79 -5.01 -1.30
N GLN A 91 -8.56 -5.33 -0.91
CA GLN A 91 -8.00 -6.69 -0.91
C GLN A 91 -8.25 -7.39 -2.26
N GLY A 92 -7.92 -6.68 -3.35
CA GLY A 92 -8.05 -7.16 -4.72
C GLY A 92 -9.47 -7.23 -5.30
N LYS A 93 -10.50 -6.84 -4.54
CA LYS A 93 -11.91 -6.85 -4.98
C LYS A 93 -12.47 -5.43 -5.11
N ARG A 94 -13.19 -5.16 -6.19
CA ARG A 94 -13.91 -3.89 -6.36
C ARG A 94 -14.97 -3.76 -5.26
N LEU A 95 -14.85 -2.74 -4.43
CA LEU A 95 -15.85 -2.38 -3.42
C LEU A 95 -16.91 -1.45 -4.03
N THR A 96 -16.49 -0.34 -4.62
CA THR A 96 -17.39 0.68 -5.18
C THR A 96 -16.65 1.63 -6.12
N THR A 97 -17.35 2.57 -6.73
CA THR A 97 -16.77 3.80 -7.29
C THR A 97 -17.14 4.95 -6.36
N ALA A 98 -16.15 5.74 -5.94
CA ALA A 98 -16.34 6.84 -5.02
C ALA A 98 -15.87 8.15 -5.64
N ARG A 99 -16.62 9.24 -5.40
CA ARG A 99 -16.12 10.59 -5.68
C ARG A 99 -15.21 11.03 -4.55
N ALA A 100 -14.31 11.99 -4.82
CA ALA A 100 -13.39 12.52 -3.82
C ALA A 100 -14.09 12.97 -2.51
N ARG A 101 -15.25 13.62 -2.63
CA ARG A 101 -16.05 14.08 -1.47
C ARG A 101 -16.67 12.95 -0.64
N ASP A 102 -16.99 11.82 -1.28
CA ASP A 102 -17.65 10.67 -0.64
C ASP A 102 -16.61 9.72 -0.01
N TYR A 103 -15.33 9.85 -0.41
CA TYR A 103 -14.24 8.99 0.04
C TYR A 103 -14.00 9.07 1.56
N ALA A 104 -14.20 10.25 2.17
CA ALA A 104 -14.02 10.46 3.61
C ALA A 104 -14.90 9.51 4.44
N ALA A 105 -16.14 9.25 4.00
CA ALA A 105 -17.08 8.37 4.68
C ALA A 105 -16.68 6.88 4.59
N LEU A 106 -15.88 6.49 3.59
CA LEU A 106 -15.42 5.11 3.43
C LEU A 106 -14.22 4.77 4.32
N LYS A 107 -13.45 5.78 4.75
CA LYS A 107 -12.17 5.56 5.43
C LYS A 107 -12.24 4.63 6.67
N PRO A 108 -13.26 4.69 7.55
CA PRO A 108 -13.36 3.75 8.66
C PRO A 108 -13.44 2.28 8.22
N GLN A 109 -14.20 1.99 7.16
CA GLN A 109 -14.30 0.66 6.58
C GLN A 109 -12.96 0.23 5.95
N LEU A 110 -12.32 1.14 5.20
CA LEU A 110 -11.03 0.87 4.57
C LEU A 110 -9.92 0.62 5.58
N MET A 111 -9.91 1.37 6.70
CA MET A 111 -8.97 1.17 7.80
C MET A 111 -9.08 -0.24 8.38
N GLY A 112 -10.29 -0.80 8.49
CA GLY A 112 -10.48 -2.19 8.91
C GLY A 112 -9.73 -3.19 8.02
N ALA A 113 -9.83 -3.03 6.70
CA ALA A 113 -9.12 -3.89 5.74
C ALA A 113 -7.60 -3.69 5.79
N VAL A 114 -7.15 -2.43 5.91
CA VAL A 114 -5.72 -2.08 6.08
C VAL A 114 -5.13 -2.78 7.30
N LEU A 115 -5.78 -2.68 8.45
CA LEU A 115 -5.30 -3.28 9.70
C LEU A 115 -5.29 -4.81 9.64
N GLN A 116 -6.30 -5.43 9.02
CA GLN A 116 -6.33 -6.88 8.83
C GLN A 116 -5.16 -7.36 7.96
N SER A 117 -4.92 -6.73 6.82
CA SER A 117 -3.80 -7.07 5.93
C SER A 117 -2.46 -6.83 6.61
N PHE A 118 -2.29 -5.71 7.30
CA PHE A 118 -1.07 -5.42 8.06
C PHE A 118 -0.82 -6.48 9.14
N GLN A 119 -1.85 -6.90 9.89
CA GLN A 119 -1.72 -7.91 10.93
C GLN A 119 -1.31 -9.28 10.37
N ARG A 120 -1.87 -9.70 9.22
CA ARG A 120 -1.46 -10.94 8.54
C ARG A 120 0.02 -10.90 8.15
N LEU A 121 0.45 -9.84 7.46
CA LEU A 121 1.86 -9.67 7.06
C LEU A 121 2.80 -9.60 8.28
N ARG A 122 2.41 -8.82 9.30
CA ARG A 122 3.11 -8.69 10.59
C ARG A 122 3.01 -9.95 11.47
N SER A 123 2.35 -11.01 11.03
CA SER A 123 2.40 -12.31 11.72
C SER A 123 3.33 -13.28 11.01
N ALA A 124 3.65 -13.04 9.74
CA ALA A 124 4.36 -13.98 8.86
C ALA A 124 5.82 -13.59 8.54
N HIS A 125 6.25 -12.34 8.79
CA HIS A 125 7.57 -11.83 8.33
C HIS A 125 8.29 -10.99 9.38
N ASP A 126 9.58 -11.20 9.65
CA ASP A 126 10.35 -10.47 10.69
C ASP A 126 10.29 -8.93 10.61
N LEU A 127 10.17 -8.39 9.39
CA LEU A 127 10.19 -6.96 9.10
C LEU A 127 9.11 -6.58 8.08
N VAL A 128 8.30 -5.57 8.42
CA VAL A 128 7.41 -4.90 7.46
C VAL A 128 7.98 -3.53 7.11
N ILE A 129 8.23 -3.26 5.83
CA ILE A 129 8.62 -1.93 5.35
C ILE A 129 7.40 -1.23 4.76
N VAL A 130 6.92 -0.21 5.47
CA VAL A 130 5.72 0.54 5.12
C VAL A 130 6.08 1.72 4.23
N GLU A 131 5.46 1.83 3.06
CA GLU A 131 5.51 3.02 2.21
C GLU A 131 4.32 3.92 2.53
N GLY A 132 4.55 5.09 3.12
CA GLY A 132 3.46 6.02 3.36
C GLY A 132 2.87 6.63 2.07
N ALA A 133 1.63 7.08 2.16
CA ALA A 133 0.95 7.82 1.10
C ALA A 133 1.20 9.33 1.25
N GLY A 134 1.23 10.05 0.13
CA GLY A 134 1.33 11.52 0.13
C GLY A 134 2.55 12.07 0.87
N SER A 135 2.39 13.26 1.44
CA SER A 135 3.35 13.91 2.32
C SER A 135 2.80 13.97 3.75
N PRO A 136 3.56 13.57 4.79
CA PRO A 136 3.12 13.71 6.18
C PRO A 136 2.98 15.18 6.63
N ALA A 137 3.42 16.13 5.77
CA ALA A 137 3.26 17.56 5.94
C ALA A 137 1.85 18.07 5.53
N GLU A 138 1.03 17.24 4.89
CA GLU A 138 -0.37 17.53 4.57
C GLU A 138 -1.24 17.34 5.82
N VAL A 139 -1.04 18.22 6.82
CA VAL A 139 -1.68 18.12 8.14
C VAL A 139 -3.21 18.12 8.06
N ASN A 140 -3.76 18.73 7.02
CA ASN A 140 -5.19 18.72 6.70
C ASN A 140 -5.75 17.33 6.38
N LEU A 141 -4.89 16.37 6.00
CA LEU A 141 -5.28 15.00 5.65
C LEU A 141 -5.06 14.00 6.79
N ARG A 142 -4.39 14.41 7.88
CA ARG A 142 -4.10 13.53 9.03
C ARG A 142 -5.35 12.96 9.67
N ALA A 143 -6.42 13.74 9.75
CA ALA A 143 -7.68 13.29 10.32
C ALA A 143 -8.28 12.18 9.44
N GLY A 144 -8.22 10.95 9.95
CA GLY A 144 -8.66 9.76 9.24
C GLY A 144 -7.71 9.36 8.11
N ASP A 145 -6.43 9.69 8.15
CA ASP A 145 -5.47 9.03 7.24
C ASP A 145 -5.47 7.51 7.50
N ILE A 146 -5.41 6.73 6.42
CA ILE A 146 -5.36 5.26 6.49
C ILE A 146 -3.99 4.71 6.05
N ALA A 147 -3.04 5.60 5.76
CA ALA A 147 -1.69 5.31 5.33
C ALA A 147 -0.63 5.29 6.45
#